data_AF-A0AAE3CGJ0-F1
#
_entry.id   AF-A0AAE3CGJ0-F1
#
_cell.length_a   1.000
_cell.length_b   1.000
_cell.length_c   1.000
_cell.angle_alpha   90.00
_cell.angle_beta   90.00
_cell.angle_gamma   90.00
#
_symmetry.space_group_name_H-M   'P 1'
#
loop_
_entity.id
_entity.type
_entity.pdbx_description
1 polymer ?
#
loop_
_entity_poly.entity_id
_entity_poly.type
_entity_poly.pdbx_seq_one_letter_code
_entity_poly.pdbx_strand_id
1 'polypeptide(L)'
;LGSLTAGNTPATILLVTSVAGVLSGIMDNVSVTSALLYVVPPLSLNAMILDKTVVWALIYGANSGASMTPIGGIPNLLAFSLLEKDGRPVAWKSFVKVGGPLCLAFFLLGTGMLYGFSTALGWTGASPELMVMLLSEYLAVSGLGAGEMGLPSWFILLSALYGYPVSS
;
A
#
# COMPACT_ATOMS: atom_id res chain seq x y z
N LEU A 1 -9.91 13.46 -11.07
CA LEU A 1 -8.56 13.50 -10.45
C LEU A 1 -7.81 14.76 -10.89
N GLY A 2 -7.53 14.96 -12.18
CA GLY A 2 -6.76 16.13 -12.66
C GLY A 2 -7.25 17.51 -12.21
N SER A 3 -8.57 17.76 -12.14
CA SER A 3 -9.11 19.03 -11.61
C SER A 3 -9.08 19.12 -10.08
N LEU A 4 -9.27 18.00 -9.38
CA LEU A 4 -9.30 17.93 -7.90
C LEU A 4 -7.89 18.00 -7.29
N THR A 5 -6.90 17.53 -8.02
CA THR A 5 -5.50 17.46 -7.57
C THR A 5 -4.62 18.49 -8.29
N ALA A 6 -5.22 19.34 -9.13
CA ALA A 6 -4.53 20.31 -9.98
C ALA A 6 -3.40 19.69 -10.83
N GLY A 7 -3.51 18.42 -11.21
CA GLY A 7 -2.47 17.66 -11.91
C GLY A 7 -1.25 17.29 -11.04
N ASN A 8 -1.31 17.51 -9.73
CA ASN A 8 -0.21 17.22 -8.81
C ASN A 8 -0.23 15.73 -8.38
N THR A 9 0.84 15.00 -8.69
CA THR A 9 1.01 13.58 -8.36
C THR A 9 0.91 13.32 -6.84
N PRO A 10 1.66 14.00 -5.96
CA PRO A 10 1.51 13.87 -4.52
C PRO A 10 0.09 14.10 -3.99
N ALA A 11 -0.60 15.15 -4.46
CA ALA A 11 -1.98 15.43 -4.04
C ALA A 11 -2.95 14.30 -4.47
N THR A 12 -2.67 13.66 -5.60
CA THR A 12 -3.43 12.53 -6.11
C THR A 12 -3.20 11.27 -5.29
N ILE A 13 -1.97 11.02 -4.87
CA ILE A 13 -1.63 9.93 -3.95
C ILE A 13 -2.38 10.11 -2.64
N LEU A 14 -2.31 11.30 -2.02
CA LEU A 14 -3.02 11.58 -0.77
C LEU A 14 -4.53 11.36 -0.90
N LEU A 15 -5.13 11.87 -1.97
CA LEU A 15 -6.57 11.73 -2.22
C LEU A 15 -6.96 10.26 -2.42
N VAL A 16 -6.26 9.52 -3.27
CA VAL A 16 -6.59 8.13 -3.58
C VAL A 16 -6.37 7.24 -2.37
N THR A 17 -5.25 7.39 -1.64
CA THR A 17 -4.98 6.62 -0.41
C THR A 17 -6.05 6.90 0.65
N SER A 18 -6.45 8.15 0.83
CA SER A 18 -7.48 8.54 1.80
C SER A 18 -8.85 7.97 1.45
N VAL A 19 -9.29 8.13 0.19
CA VAL A 19 -10.59 7.62 -0.27
C VAL A 19 -10.63 6.10 -0.17
N ALA A 20 -9.58 5.40 -0.63
CA ALA A 20 -9.50 3.95 -0.54
C ALA A 20 -9.49 3.46 0.91
N GLY A 21 -8.75 4.14 1.79
CA GLY A 21 -8.69 3.79 3.22
C GLY A 21 -10.01 3.98 3.96
N VAL A 22 -10.74 5.06 3.67
CA VAL A 22 -12.06 5.30 4.27
C VAL A 22 -13.08 4.25 3.78
N LEU A 23 -13.11 3.98 2.47
CA LEU A 23 -14.05 2.99 1.90
C LEU A 23 -13.77 1.58 2.44
N SER A 24 -12.50 1.19 2.49
CA SER A 24 -12.07 -0.12 2.99
C SER A 24 -12.15 -0.23 4.52
N GLY A 25 -12.31 0.89 5.24
CA GLY A 25 -12.69 0.85 6.65
C GLY A 25 -14.06 0.19 6.89
N ILE A 26 -14.92 0.15 5.87
CA ILE A 26 -16.28 -0.41 5.96
C ILE A 26 -16.41 -1.68 5.12
N MET A 27 -15.76 -1.73 3.97
CA MET A 27 -15.81 -2.83 3.00
C MET A 27 -14.51 -3.61 2.96
N ASP A 28 -14.52 -4.81 2.36
CA ASP A 28 -13.28 -5.56 2.19
C ASP A 28 -12.33 -4.88 1.18
N ASN A 29 -11.03 -4.96 1.45
CA ASN A 29 -9.99 -4.36 0.63
C ASN A 29 -9.96 -4.89 -0.81
N VAL A 30 -10.38 -6.14 -1.06
CA VAL A 30 -10.38 -6.75 -2.40
C VAL A 30 -11.48 -6.14 -3.28
N SER A 31 -12.69 -6.00 -2.74
CA SER A 31 -13.82 -5.36 -3.43
C SER A 31 -13.54 -3.87 -3.70
N VAL A 32 -13.00 -3.15 -2.71
CA VAL A 32 -12.66 -1.73 -2.89
C VAL A 32 -11.56 -1.55 -3.94
N THR A 33 -10.50 -2.36 -3.86
CA THR A 33 -9.39 -2.31 -4.82
C THR A 33 -9.88 -2.66 -6.22
N SER A 34 -10.63 -3.75 -6.39
CA SER A 34 -11.12 -4.17 -7.71
C SER A 34 -12.05 -3.15 -8.34
N ALA A 35 -12.98 -2.56 -7.56
CA ALA A 35 -13.88 -1.53 -8.06
C ALA A 35 -13.12 -0.27 -8.52
N LEU A 36 -12.17 0.20 -7.71
CA LEU A 36 -11.41 1.41 -8.01
C LEU A 36 -10.31 1.19 -9.05
N LEU A 37 -9.85 -0.05 -9.27
CA LEU A 37 -8.86 -0.39 -10.29
C LEU A 37 -9.37 -0.13 -11.72
N TYR A 38 -10.67 -0.22 -11.96
CA TYR A 38 -11.25 0.12 -13.26
C TYR A 38 -11.42 1.64 -13.47
N VAL A 39 -11.32 2.44 -12.41
CA VAL A 39 -11.65 3.87 -12.42
C VAL A 39 -10.40 4.74 -12.30
N VAL A 40 -9.50 4.37 -11.39
CA VAL A 40 -8.32 5.18 -11.03
C VAL A 40 -7.30 5.29 -12.18
N PRO A 41 -6.94 4.21 -12.91
CA PRO A 41 -6.01 4.29 -14.03
C PRO A 41 -6.42 5.18 -15.23
N PRO A 42 -7.64 5.08 -15.78
CA PRO A 42 -8.03 5.98 -16.85
C PRO A 42 -8.09 7.43 -16.38
N LEU A 43 -8.43 7.69 -15.11
CA LEU A 43 -8.46 9.05 -14.55
C LEU A 43 -7.06 9.62 -14.25
N SER A 44 -6.09 8.78 -13.92
CA SER A 44 -4.69 9.18 -13.71
C SER A 44 -4.05 9.55 -15.06
N LEU A 45 -4.23 8.71 -16.08
CA LEU A 45 -3.76 8.96 -17.45
C LEU A 45 -4.33 10.25 -18.05
N ASN A 46 -5.64 10.47 -17.94
CA ASN A 46 -6.30 11.68 -18.42
C ASN A 46 -5.83 12.96 -17.70
N ALA A 47 -5.34 12.81 -16.48
CA ALA A 47 -4.79 13.90 -15.69
C ALA A 47 -3.28 14.11 -15.91
N MET A 48 -2.67 13.35 -16.82
CA MET A 48 -1.21 13.29 -17.03
C MET A 48 -0.43 12.95 -15.74
N ILE A 49 -1.05 12.16 -14.87
CA ILE A 49 -0.46 11.66 -13.62
C ILE A 49 -0.05 10.20 -13.82
N LEU A 50 1.01 9.78 -13.14
CA LEU A 50 1.53 8.43 -13.27
C LEU A 50 0.65 7.37 -12.65
N ASP A 51 0.15 6.51 -13.52
CA ASP A 51 -0.80 5.48 -13.20
C ASP A 51 -0.31 4.49 -12.12
N LYS A 52 0.90 3.93 -12.28
CA LYS A 52 1.42 2.92 -11.35
C LYS A 52 1.53 3.41 -9.90
N THR A 53 2.00 4.63 -9.67
CA THR A 53 2.15 5.18 -8.32
C THR A 53 0.78 5.40 -7.67
N VAL A 54 -0.22 5.81 -8.46
CA VAL A 54 -1.59 6.01 -7.98
C VAL A 54 -2.28 4.66 -7.71
N VAL A 55 -1.97 3.61 -8.49
CA VAL A 55 -2.44 2.24 -8.21
C VAL A 55 -1.83 1.70 -6.90
N TRP A 56 -0.54 1.95 -6.63
CA TRP A 56 0.07 1.61 -5.35
C TRP A 56 -0.56 2.37 -4.17
N ALA A 57 -0.86 3.65 -4.36
CA ALA A 57 -1.60 4.47 -3.39
C ALA A 57 -2.98 3.88 -3.08
N LEU A 58 -3.70 3.42 -4.11
CA LEU A 58 -4.98 2.73 -3.99
C LEU A 58 -4.84 1.43 -3.17
N ILE A 59 -3.93 0.54 -3.56
CA ILE A 59 -3.74 -0.76 -2.90
C ILE A 59 -3.35 -0.57 -1.43
N TYR A 60 -2.39 0.33 -1.17
CA TYR A 60 -1.95 0.63 0.18
C TYR A 60 -3.07 1.21 1.05
N GLY A 61 -3.80 2.20 0.52
CA GLY A 61 -4.93 2.82 1.19
C GLY A 61 -6.01 1.80 1.54
N ALA A 62 -6.43 0.98 0.57
CA ALA A 62 -7.44 -0.05 0.79
C ALA A 62 -6.99 -1.10 1.82
N ASN A 63 -5.75 -1.58 1.74
CA ASN A 63 -5.26 -2.60 2.68
C ASN A 63 -5.13 -2.06 4.11
N SER A 64 -4.61 -0.84 4.27
CA SER A 64 -4.46 -0.22 5.58
C SER A 64 -5.81 0.19 6.18
N GLY A 65 -6.78 0.58 5.35
CA GLY A 65 -8.15 0.89 5.76
C GLY A 65 -8.91 -0.31 6.33
N ALA A 66 -8.83 -1.46 5.67
CA ALA A 66 -9.46 -2.72 6.10
C ALA A 66 -9.04 -3.15 7.51
N SER A 67 -7.81 -2.82 7.91
CA SER A 67 -7.28 -3.16 9.23
C SER A 67 -7.85 -2.30 10.37
N MET A 68 -8.46 -1.14 10.08
CA MET A 68 -9.02 -0.25 11.11
C MET A 68 -10.28 -0.81 11.78
N THR A 69 -11.01 -1.70 11.11
CA THR A 69 -12.26 -2.24 11.65
C THR A 69 -12.24 -3.77 11.73
N PRO A 70 -13.07 -4.36 12.61
CA PRO A 70 -13.20 -5.82 12.71
C PRO A 70 -13.76 -6.47 11.44
N ILE A 71 -14.55 -5.73 10.65
CA ILE A 71 -15.21 -6.23 9.44
C ILE A 71 -14.31 -6.12 8.21
N GLY A 72 -13.50 -5.06 8.11
CA GLY A 72 -12.81 -4.70 6.87
C GLY A 72 -11.82 -5.75 6.38
N GLY A 73 -11.23 -6.54 7.27
CA GLY A 73 -10.28 -7.60 6.93
C GLY A 73 -10.77 -8.99 7.33
N ILE A 74 -10.69 -9.96 6.40
CA ILE A 74 -10.91 -11.39 6.70
C ILE A 74 -10.07 -11.87 7.90
N PRO A 75 -8.78 -11.51 8.04
CA PRO A 75 -7.99 -11.92 9.21
C PRO A 75 -8.54 -11.40 10.54
N ASN A 76 -9.05 -10.16 10.56
CA ASN A 76 -9.62 -9.55 11.76
C ASN A 76 -10.90 -10.27 12.18
N LEU A 77 -11.77 -10.57 11.21
CA LEU A 77 -13.02 -11.28 11.43
C LEU A 77 -12.79 -12.72 11.89
N LEU A 78 -11.79 -13.41 11.32
CA LEU A 78 -11.37 -14.74 11.76
C LEU A 78 -10.83 -14.71 13.20
N ALA A 79 -9.98 -13.73 13.54
CA ALA A 79 -9.46 -13.57 14.89
C ALA A 79 -10.58 -13.33 15.91
N PHE A 80 -11.57 -12.49 15.57
CA PHE A 80 -12.77 -12.30 16.38
C PHE A 80 -13.56 -13.60 16.59
N SER A 81 -13.79 -14.34 15.50
CA SER A 81 -14.54 -15.60 15.53
C SER A 81 -13.84 -16.66 16.39
N LEU A 82 -12.51 -16.71 16.35
CA LEU A 82 -11.70 -17.62 17.18
C LEU A 82 -11.75 -17.22 18.65
N LEU A 83 -11.64 -15.93 18.97
CA LEU A 83 -11.73 -15.43 20.35
C LEU A 83 -13.11 -15.69 20.97
N GLU A 84 -14.17 -15.56 20.19
CA GLU A 84 -15.52 -15.90 20.61
C GLU A 84 -15.67 -17.40 20.89
N LYS A 85 -15.12 -18.26 20.01
CA LYS A 85 -15.08 -19.72 20.22
C LYS A 85 -14.31 -20.14 21.48
N ASP A 86 -13.23 -19.43 21.81
CA ASP A 86 -12.43 -19.65 23.03
C ASP A 86 -13.08 -19.10 24.31
N GLY A 87 -14.30 -18.54 24.23
CA GLY A 87 -15.00 -17.96 25.38
C GLY A 87 -14.43 -16.62 25.84
N ARG A 88 -13.65 -15.93 25.00
CA ARG A 88 -13.06 -14.60 25.26
C ARG A 88 -13.61 -13.55 24.29
N PRO A 89 -14.92 -13.24 24.34
CA PRO A 89 -15.52 -12.28 23.41
C PRO A 89 -14.91 -10.89 23.61
N VAL A 90 -14.43 -10.29 22.52
CA VAL A 90 -13.89 -8.93 22.52
C VAL A 90 -14.96 -7.99 21.96
N ALA A 91 -15.17 -6.84 22.60
CA ALA A 91 -16.05 -5.82 22.06
C ALA A 91 -15.37 -5.09 20.89
N TRP A 92 -16.13 -4.70 19.87
CA TRP A 92 -15.62 -3.93 18.73
C TRP A 92 -14.90 -2.63 19.16
N LYS A 93 -15.44 -1.96 20.19
CA LYS A 93 -14.81 -0.77 20.76
C LYS A 93 -13.41 -1.07 21.31
N SER A 94 -13.20 -2.24 21.92
CA SER A 94 -11.90 -2.63 22.48
C SER A 94 -10.88 -2.89 21.36
N PHE A 95 -11.30 -3.53 20.27
CA PHE A 95 -10.46 -3.73 19.09
C PHE A 95 -10.03 -2.39 18.48
N VAL A 96 -10.99 -1.51 18.20
CA VAL A 96 -10.68 -0.21 17.58
C VAL A 96 -9.86 0.68 18.52
N LYS A 97 -10.08 0.61 19.84
CA LYS A 97 -9.30 1.40 20.81
C LYS A 97 -7.83 1.01 20.87
N VAL A 98 -7.51 -0.27 20.65
CA VAL A 98 -6.13 -0.79 20.68
C VAL A 98 -5.50 -0.77 19.29
N GLY A 99 -6.19 -1.33 18.29
CA GLY A 99 -5.71 -1.46 16.92
C GLY A 99 -5.84 -0.19 16.09
N GLY A 100 -6.83 0.66 16.37
CA GLY A 100 -7.10 1.89 15.61
C GLY A 100 -5.93 2.89 15.62
N PRO A 101 -5.36 3.26 16.79
CA PRO A 101 -4.19 4.14 16.84
C PRO A 101 -2.98 3.58 16.10
N LEU A 102 -2.76 2.26 16.21
CA LEU A 102 -1.66 1.59 15.52
C LEU A 102 -1.87 1.57 14.00
N CYS A 103 -3.07 1.24 13.54
CA CYS A 103 -3.42 1.27 12.12
C CYS A 103 -3.31 2.68 11.55
N LEU A 104 -3.76 3.70 12.29
CA LEU A 104 -3.64 5.10 11.88
C LEU A 104 -2.18 5.53 11.79
N ALA A 105 -1.33 5.13 12.75
CA ALA A 105 0.10 5.42 12.70
C ALA A 105 0.75 4.78 11.47
N PHE A 106 0.45 3.51 11.18
CA PHE A 106 0.95 2.86 9.97
C PHE A 106 0.42 3.53 8.71
N PHE A 107 -0.88 3.83 8.64
CA PHE A 107 -1.50 4.52 7.51
C PHE A 107 -0.80 5.85 7.20
N LEU A 108 -0.54 6.66 8.23
CA LEU A 108 0.16 7.93 8.09
C LEU A 108 1.62 7.73 7.67
N LEU A 109 2.32 6.75 8.25
CA LEU A 109 3.70 6.42 7.88
C LEU A 109 3.81 5.98 6.42
N GLY A 110 2.99 5.03 5.96
CA GLY A 110 3.08 4.57 4.58
C GLY A 110 2.55 5.61 3.59
N THR A 111 1.55 6.42 3.95
CA THR A 111 1.14 7.57 3.14
C THR A 111 2.27 8.59 3.02
N GLY A 112 2.97 8.88 4.13
CA GLY A 112 4.14 9.75 4.16
C GLY A 112 5.32 9.19 3.35
N MET A 113 5.54 7.87 3.39
CA MET A 113 6.50 7.20 2.53
C MET A 113 6.12 7.33 1.07
N LEU A 114 4.88 7.02 0.67
CA LEU A 114 4.42 7.17 -0.72
C LEU A 114 4.57 8.61 -1.22
N TYR A 115 4.23 9.58 -0.36
CA TYR A 115 4.45 11.00 -0.64
C TYR A 115 5.93 11.30 -0.84
N GLY A 116 6.79 10.90 0.10
CA GLY A 116 8.24 11.10 0.05
C GLY A 116 8.89 10.41 -1.16
N PHE A 117 8.47 9.20 -1.50
CA PHE A 117 8.88 8.49 -2.71
C PHE A 117 8.48 9.26 -3.96
N SER A 118 7.27 9.82 -4.00
CA SER A 118 6.81 10.60 -5.15
C SER A 118 7.58 11.92 -5.34
N THR A 119 7.96 12.59 -4.24
CA THR A 119 8.59 13.92 -4.29
C THR A 119 10.11 13.90 -4.27
N ALA A 120 10.73 13.04 -3.45
CA ALA A 120 12.18 13.01 -3.24
C ALA A 120 12.89 12.07 -4.23
N LEU A 121 12.24 10.97 -4.57
CA LEU A 121 12.80 9.95 -5.45
C LEU A 121 12.23 10.02 -6.86
N GLY A 122 11.31 10.96 -7.11
CA GLY A 122 10.62 11.09 -8.39
C GLY A 122 10.07 9.73 -8.81
N TRP A 123 9.43 9.00 -7.88
CA TRP A 123 8.83 7.70 -8.19
C TRP A 123 7.64 7.89 -9.12
N THR A 124 8.02 8.06 -10.38
CA THR A 124 7.21 8.48 -11.50
C THR A 124 7.58 7.57 -12.65
N GLY A 125 7.28 6.27 -12.57
CA GLY A 125 7.22 5.36 -13.73
C GLY A 125 8.48 5.26 -14.61
N ALA A 126 9.57 5.92 -14.26
CA ALA A 126 10.72 6.19 -15.13
C ALA A 126 12.07 5.89 -14.49
N SER A 127 12.15 5.42 -13.25
CA SER A 127 13.41 4.93 -12.67
C SER A 127 13.25 3.53 -12.09
N PRO A 128 13.26 2.49 -12.96
CA PRO A 128 13.48 1.11 -12.54
C PRO A 128 14.64 0.97 -11.53
N GLU A 129 15.64 1.85 -11.65
CA GLU A 129 16.83 1.94 -10.78
C GLU A 129 16.49 2.15 -9.30
N LEU A 130 15.53 3.00 -8.97
CA LEU A 130 15.22 3.34 -7.58
C LEU A 130 14.38 2.27 -6.87
N MET A 131 13.44 1.65 -7.59
CA MET A 131 12.72 0.47 -7.10
C MET A 131 13.69 -0.67 -6.80
N VAL A 132 14.67 -0.85 -7.68
CA VAL A 132 15.76 -1.80 -7.53
C VAL A 132 16.64 -1.46 -6.31
N MET A 133 17.03 -0.20 -6.14
CA MET A 133 17.82 0.27 -5.00
C MET A 133 17.13 -0.01 -3.66
N LEU A 134 15.86 0.37 -3.51
CA LEU A 134 15.14 0.24 -2.24
C LEU A 134 14.85 -1.20 -1.85
N LEU A 135 14.48 -2.02 -2.83
CA LEU A 135 14.25 -3.44 -2.59
C LEU A 135 15.57 -4.16 -2.29
N SER A 136 16.68 -3.76 -2.93
CA SER A 136 18.00 -4.28 -2.58
C SER A 136 18.42 -3.91 -1.16
N GLU A 137 18.14 -2.68 -0.72
CA GLU A 137 18.46 -2.19 0.62
C GLU A 137 17.57 -2.85 1.68
N TYR A 138 16.29 -3.05 1.37
CA TYR A 138 15.39 -3.84 2.22
C TYR A 138 15.89 -5.28 2.39
N LEU A 139 16.30 -5.95 1.31
CA LEU A 139 16.85 -7.31 1.34
C LEU A 139 18.14 -7.39 2.17
N ALA A 140 19.00 -6.38 2.06
CA ALA A 140 20.21 -6.26 2.87
C ALA A 140 19.89 -6.07 4.37
N VAL A 141 18.87 -5.29 4.71
CA VAL A 141 18.43 -5.06 6.10
C VAL A 141 17.68 -6.27 6.67
N SER A 142 16.89 -6.96 5.86
CA SER A 142 16.14 -8.15 6.28
C SER A 142 17.00 -9.40 6.34
N GLY A 143 18.19 -9.39 5.74
CA GLY A 143 19.08 -10.55 5.62
C GLY A 143 18.50 -11.67 4.77
N LEU A 144 17.53 -11.35 3.90
CA LEU A 144 16.82 -12.31 3.05
C LEU A 144 17.34 -12.23 1.63
N GLY A 145 17.41 -13.37 0.95
CA GLY A 145 17.75 -13.45 -0.48
C GLY A 145 16.59 -13.05 -1.38
N ALA A 146 16.89 -12.61 -2.61
CA ALA A 146 15.88 -12.29 -3.61
C ALA A 146 15.03 -13.54 -3.97
N GLY A 147 15.64 -14.73 -3.96
CA GLY A 147 14.93 -16.00 -4.14
C GLY A 147 14.01 -16.35 -2.98
N GLU A 148 14.38 -15.99 -1.74
CA GLU A 148 13.58 -16.27 -0.53
C GLU A 148 12.32 -15.42 -0.45
N MET A 149 12.35 -14.20 -1.01
CA MET A 149 11.16 -13.35 -1.17
C MET A 149 10.31 -13.69 -2.41
N GLY A 150 10.73 -14.66 -3.22
CA GLY A 150 10.02 -15.03 -4.46
C GLY A 150 10.06 -13.93 -5.52
N LEU A 151 11.12 -13.12 -5.55
CA LEU A 151 11.23 -12.04 -6.54
C LEU A 151 11.51 -12.61 -7.93
N PRO A 152 10.85 -12.11 -8.98
CA PRO A 152 11.01 -12.61 -10.34
C PRO A 152 12.40 -12.30 -10.91
N SER A 153 12.93 -13.19 -11.76
CA SER A 153 14.31 -13.12 -12.28
C SER A 153 14.69 -11.83 -13.01
N TRP A 154 13.72 -11.14 -13.62
CA TRP A 154 13.95 -9.84 -14.26
C TRP A 154 14.40 -8.77 -13.24
N PHE A 155 14.05 -8.92 -11.96
CA PHE A 155 14.45 -8.00 -10.90
C PHE A 155 15.95 -8.11 -10.61
N ILE A 156 16.48 -9.33 -10.50
CA ILE A 156 17.93 -9.59 -10.29
C ILE A 156 18.76 -9.04 -11.45
N LEU A 157 18.25 -9.18 -12.68
CA LEU A 157 18.88 -8.61 -13.87
C LEU A 157 18.93 -7.08 -13.82
N LEU A 158 17.82 -6.42 -13.47
CA LEU A 158 17.82 -4.96 -13.33
C LEU A 158 18.68 -4.50 -12.15
N SER A 159 18.72 -5.27 -11.06
CA SER A 159 19.56 -4.97 -9.90
C SER A 159 21.05 -5.00 -10.22
N ALA A 160 21.49 -5.99 -10.98
CA ALA A 160 22.83 -6.05 -11.51
C ALA A 160 23.11 -4.90 -12.49
N LEU A 161 22.15 -4.57 -13.36
CA LEU A 161 22.29 -3.53 -14.39
C LEU A 161 22.45 -2.11 -13.79
N TYR A 162 21.80 -1.85 -12.67
CA TYR A 162 21.84 -0.56 -11.97
C TYR A 162 22.86 -0.50 -10.82
N GLY A 163 23.67 -1.55 -10.61
CA GLY A 163 24.74 -1.53 -9.60
C GLY A 163 24.28 -1.82 -8.16
N TYR A 164 23.10 -2.43 -7.99
CA TYR A 164 22.55 -2.87 -6.70
C TYR A 164 22.46 -4.40 -6.65
N PRO A 165 23.59 -5.11 -6.51
CA PRO A 165 23.60 -6.56 -6.49
C PRO A 165 22.84 -7.06 -5.25
N VAL A 166 21.92 -7.99 -5.47
CA VAL A 166 21.17 -8.64 -4.39
C VAL A 166 21.53 -10.12 -4.36
N SER A 167 21.72 -10.68 -3.16
CA SER A 167 22.02 -12.10 -3.02
C SER A 167 20.86 -12.94 -3.55
N SER A 168 21.18 -13.83 -4.50
CA SER A 168 20.26 -14.80 -5.08
C SER A 168 19.75 -15.78 -4.03
#